data_AF-A0A382Z140-F1
#
_entry.id   AF-A0A382Z140-F1
#
_cell.length_a   1.000
_cell.length_b   1.000
_cell.length_c   1.000
_cell.angle_alpha   90.00
_cell.angle_beta   90.00
_cell.angle_gamma   90.00
#
_symmetry.space_group_name_H-M   'P 1'
#
loop_
_entity.id
_entity.type
_entity.pdbx_description
1 polymer ?
#
loop_
_entity_poly.entity_id
_entity_poly.type
_entity_poly.pdbx_seq_one_letter_code
_entity_poly.pdbx_strand_id
1 'polypeptide(L)'
;MKKTVIILISLLSLLYSQIPERRIVAEWEPALGTMIRWPLGIPSDLVVELASENILYVLVETNNQQNQATNSFNNWGIDIDNVVFINTDTYSHWTRDHGPQFSIGNDYWRVINQDFNGYPVETGCAFECDDSMILFDCIGTEFCNNAPLYPEYDCYVDNDLCEDFNGDGQITDWIGDGYCDDGSWGLNFLCDEYSWDCGDCGG
;
A
#
# COMPACT_ATOMS: atom_id res chain seq x y z
N MET A 1 -55.69 -12.82 -13.25
CA MET A 1 -55.35 -12.75 -11.81
C MET A 1 -53.86 -12.61 -11.56
N LYS A 2 -52.98 -13.56 -11.94
CA LYS A 2 -51.51 -13.44 -11.71
C LYS A 2 -50.86 -12.15 -12.28
N LYS A 3 -51.18 -11.77 -13.52
CA LYS A 3 -50.63 -10.53 -14.14
C LYS A 3 -51.06 -9.26 -13.40
N THR A 4 -52.31 -9.20 -12.97
CA THR A 4 -52.86 -8.06 -12.22
C THR A 4 -52.21 -7.92 -10.85
N VAL A 5 -51.93 -9.03 -10.18
CA VAL A 5 -51.22 -9.06 -8.88
C VAL A 5 -49.78 -8.60 -9.04
N ILE A 6 -49.07 -9.04 -10.09
CA ILE A 6 -47.69 -8.60 -10.37
C ILE A 6 -47.63 -7.10 -10.64
N ILE A 7 -48.55 -6.57 -11.47
CA ILE A 7 -48.62 -5.13 -11.76
C ILE A 7 -48.90 -4.33 -10.48
N LEU A 8 -49.79 -4.82 -9.61
CA LEU A 8 -50.12 -4.15 -8.36
C LEU A 8 -48.93 -4.14 -7.39
N ILE A 9 -48.18 -5.24 -7.30
CA ILE A 9 -46.97 -5.34 -6.49
C ILE A 9 -45.89 -4.38 -7.02
N SER A 10 -45.67 -4.33 -8.34
CA SER A 10 -44.72 -3.39 -8.96
C SER A 10 -45.11 -1.92 -8.76
N LEU A 11 -46.40 -1.59 -8.81
CA LEU A 11 -46.87 -0.23 -8.53
C LEU A 11 -46.68 0.14 -7.05
N LEU A 12 -46.99 -0.79 -6.13
CA LEU A 12 -46.77 -0.56 -4.70
C LEU A 12 -45.28 -0.38 -4.39
N SER A 13 -44.38 -1.19 -4.95
CA SER A 13 -42.95 -1.06 -4.68
C SER A 13 -42.37 0.27 -5.19
N LEU A 14 -42.88 0.82 -6.30
CA LEU A 14 -42.52 2.16 -6.77
C LEU A 14 -43.07 3.27 -5.84
N LEU A 15 -44.28 3.10 -5.30
CA LEU A 15 -44.90 4.06 -4.38
C LEU A 15 -44.25 4.05 -2.98
N TYR A 16 -43.71 2.91 -2.55
CA TYR A 16 -42.99 2.74 -1.27
C TYR A 16 -41.48 2.95 -1.39
N SER A 17 -40.95 3.23 -2.59
CA SER A 17 -39.56 3.66 -2.77
C SER A 17 -39.43 5.10 -2.29
N GLN A 18 -39.33 5.28 -0.98
CA GLN A 18 -39.00 6.57 -0.38
C GLN A 18 -37.51 6.82 -0.63
N ILE A 19 -37.20 7.93 -1.30
CA ILE A 19 -35.83 8.43 -1.34
C ILE A 19 -35.43 8.69 0.12
N PRO A 20 -34.32 8.10 0.61
CA PRO A 20 -33.89 8.32 1.99
C PRO A 20 -33.65 9.82 2.22
N GLU A 21 -34.01 10.32 3.40
CA GLU A 21 -33.88 11.73 3.78
C GLU A 21 -32.45 12.27 3.60
N ARG A 22 -31.46 11.37 3.69
CA ARG A 22 -30.07 11.62 3.34
C ARG A 22 -29.43 10.37 2.74
N ARG A 23 -28.46 10.56 1.84
CA ARG A 23 -27.66 9.47 1.26
C ARG A 23 -26.24 9.90 0.94
N ILE A 24 -25.36 8.92 0.79
CA ILE A 24 -24.02 9.14 0.23
C ILE A 24 -24.16 9.43 -1.27
N VAL A 25 -23.33 10.35 -1.75
CA VAL A 25 -23.22 10.65 -3.18
C VAL A 25 -22.46 9.52 -3.86
N ALA A 26 -23.04 8.96 -4.91
CA ALA A 26 -22.37 7.93 -5.70
C ALA A 26 -21.30 8.57 -6.60
N GLU A 27 -20.25 7.83 -6.90
CA GLU A 27 -19.10 8.34 -7.68
C GLU A 27 -19.45 8.72 -9.13
N TRP A 28 -20.49 8.11 -9.71
CA TRP A 28 -20.96 8.41 -11.06
C TRP A 28 -21.90 9.63 -11.13
N GLU A 29 -22.25 10.23 -9.99
CA GLU A 29 -23.00 11.49 -9.97
C GLU A 29 -22.09 12.68 -10.31
N PRO A 30 -22.65 13.82 -10.73
CA PRO A 30 -21.84 15.00 -11.06
C PRO A 30 -20.90 15.40 -9.92
N ALA A 31 -19.60 15.45 -10.22
CA ALA A 31 -18.55 15.86 -9.29
C ALA A 31 -18.09 17.29 -9.58
N LEU A 32 -17.72 18.02 -8.53
CA LEU A 32 -17.12 19.36 -8.67
C LEU A 32 -15.65 19.29 -9.13
N GLY A 33 -15.00 18.15 -8.91
CA GLY A 33 -13.59 17.96 -9.19
C GLY A 33 -13.04 16.72 -8.50
N THR A 34 -11.73 16.53 -8.67
CA THR A 34 -11.00 15.42 -8.06
C THR A 34 -9.95 15.97 -7.11
N MET A 35 -9.81 15.33 -5.94
CA MET A 35 -8.84 15.74 -4.93
C MET A 35 -7.68 14.76 -4.87
N ILE A 36 -6.48 15.28 -5.09
CA ILE A 36 -5.21 14.56 -4.99
C ILE A 36 -4.30 15.26 -3.99
N ARG A 37 -3.17 14.63 -3.66
CA ARG A 37 -2.15 15.21 -2.76
C ARG A 37 -0.81 15.26 -3.46
N TRP A 38 -0.03 16.30 -3.15
CA TRP A 38 1.38 16.41 -3.55
C TRP A 38 2.30 16.30 -2.32
N PRO A 39 3.42 15.53 -2.38
CA PRO A 39 3.87 14.65 -3.47
C PRO A 39 2.88 13.55 -3.86
N LEU A 40 2.88 13.21 -5.15
CA LEU A 40 1.92 12.25 -5.75
C LEU A 40 2.13 10.82 -5.24
N GLY A 41 1.02 10.08 -5.13
CA GLY A 41 0.99 8.62 -5.02
C GLY A 41 0.35 7.92 -6.24
N ILE A 42 0.15 8.68 -7.32
CA ILE A 42 -0.47 8.21 -8.57
C ILE A 42 0.39 8.65 -9.77
N PRO A 43 0.29 7.97 -10.92
CA PRO A 43 1.03 8.34 -12.12
C PRO A 43 0.68 9.74 -12.63
N SER A 44 1.66 10.44 -13.20
CA SER A 44 1.46 11.79 -13.79
C SER A 44 0.41 11.79 -14.90
N ASP A 45 0.37 10.74 -15.71
CA ASP A 45 -0.58 10.65 -16.84
C ASP A 45 -2.02 10.65 -16.33
N LEU A 46 -2.30 9.98 -15.20
CA LEU A 46 -3.62 10.03 -14.57
C LEU A 46 -3.95 11.44 -14.06
N VAL A 47 -2.97 12.18 -13.53
CA VAL A 47 -3.17 13.56 -13.08
C VAL A 47 -3.53 14.47 -14.25
N VAL A 48 -2.85 14.30 -15.40
CA VAL A 48 -3.14 15.05 -16.63
C VAL A 48 -4.58 14.79 -17.09
N GLU A 49 -5.00 13.52 -17.14
CA GLU A 49 -6.37 13.16 -17.52
C GLU A 49 -7.41 13.75 -16.56
N LEU A 50 -7.19 13.64 -15.24
CA LEU A 50 -8.12 14.17 -14.22
C LEU A 50 -8.27 15.70 -14.30
N ALA A 51 -7.19 16.41 -14.64
CA ALA A 51 -7.21 17.87 -14.78
C ALA A 51 -7.83 18.35 -16.10
N SER A 52 -8.08 17.44 -17.05
CA SER A 52 -8.59 17.80 -18.38
C SER A 52 -10.12 17.98 -18.42
N GLU A 53 -10.84 17.32 -17.50
CA GLU A 53 -12.32 17.32 -17.49
C GLU A 53 -12.92 18.19 -16.37
N ASN A 54 -12.29 18.25 -15.19
CA ASN A 54 -12.81 18.92 -14.01
C ASN A 54 -11.71 19.64 -13.22
N ILE A 55 -12.11 20.39 -12.19
CA ILE A 55 -11.18 21.06 -11.28
C ILE A 55 -10.35 20.01 -10.52
N LEU A 56 -9.04 20.18 -10.54
CA LEU A 56 -8.10 19.39 -9.75
C LEU A 56 -7.79 20.12 -8.43
N TYR A 57 -8.28 19.58 -7.32
CA TYR A 57 -7.94 20.05 -5.98
C TYR A 57 -6.66 19.35 -5.50
N VAL A 58 -5.64 20.12 -5.15
CA VAL A 58 -4.31 19.58 -4.82
C VAL A 58 -3.93 19.98 -3.40
N LEU A 59 -3.88 18.98 -2.52
CA LEU A 59 -3.44 19.15 -1.14
C LEU A 59 -1.91 19.32 -1.08
N VAL A 60 -1.45 20.36 -0.40
CA VAL A 60 -0.03 20.67 -0.17
C VAL A 60 0.16 21.13 1.28
N GLU A 61 1.28 20.76 1.90
CA GLU A 61 1.59 21.17 3.28
C GLU A 61 2.39 22.48 3.32
N THR A 62 3.14 22.79 2.26
CA THR A 62 4.04 23.95 2.25
C THR A 62 4.03 24.67 0.91
N ASN A 63 4.41 25.95 0.92
CA ASN A 63 4.61 26.73 -0.30
C ASN A 63 5.68 26.13 -1.21
N ASN A 64 6.68 25.44 -0.64
CA ASN A 64 7.69 24.75 -1.43
C ASN A 64 7.09 23.58 -2.23
N GLN A 65 6.24 22.76 -1.59
CA GLN A 65 5.50 21.70 -2.27
C GLN A 65 4.58 22.25 -3.35
N GLN A 66 3.87 23.35 -3.08
CA GLN A 66 3.05 24.02 -4.09
C GLN A 66 3.88 24.44 -5.31
N ASN A 67 5.03 25.10 -5.10
CA ASN A 67 5.92 25.48 -6.21
C ASN A 67 6.42 24.27 -7.01
N GLN A 68 6.76 23.16 -6.33
CA GLN A 68 7.16 21.91 -6.98
C GLN A 68 6.04 21.31 -7.83
N ALA A 69 4.81 21.27 -7.30
CA ALA A 69 3.64 20.81 -8.02
C ALA A 69 3.35 21.70 -9.23
N THR A 70 3.31 23.02 -9.06
CA THR A 70 3.09 23.99 -10.15
C THR A 70 4.13 23.83 -11.28
N ASN A 71 5.42 23.68 -10.95
CA ASN A 71 6.44 23.45 -11.96
C ASN A 71 6.22 22.14 -12.72
N SER A 72 5.83 21.08 -12.01
CA SER A 72 5.55 19.77 -12.62
C SER A 72 4.33 19.84 -13.54
N PHE A 73 3.23 20.46 -13.08
CA PHE A 73 1.99 20.62 -13.83
C PHE A 73 2.19 21.46 -15.10
N ASN A 74 2.94 22.57 -15.00
CA ASN A 74 3.31 23.37 -16.17
C ASN A 74 4.14 22.55 -17.19
N ASN A 75 5.07 21.73 -16.72
CA ASN A 75 5.87 20.86 -17.59
C ASN A 75 5.04 19.76 -18.26
N TRP A 76 3.98 19.28 -17.60
CA TRP A 76 3.04 18.29 -18.16
C TRP A 76 1.94 18.92 -19.02
N GLY A 77 1.89 20.25 -19.12
CA GLY A 77 0.88 20.96 -19.91
C GLY A 77 -0.51 20.98 -19.27
N ILE A 78 -0.61 20.79 -17.95
CA ILE A 78 -1.86 20.95 -17.22
C ILE A 78 -2.23 22.44 -17.18
N ASP A 79 -3.49 22.75 -17.50
CA ASP A 79 -4.03 24.09 -17.35
C ASP A 79 -4.14 24.45 -15.86
N ILE A 80 -3.30 25.39 -15.41
CA ILE A 80 -3.24 25.78 -14.00
C ILE A 80 -4.52 26.49 -13.54
N ASP A 81 -5.32 27.04 -14.46
CA ASP A 81 -6.61 27.66 -14.13
C ASP A 81 -7.63 26.59 -13.68
N ASN A 82 -7.42 25.32 -14.04
CA ASN A 82 -8.20 24.17 -13.56
C ASN A 82 -7.65 23.58 -12.26
N VAL A 83 -6.63 24.17 -11.64
CA VAL A 83 -5.99 23.65 -10.42
C VAL A 83 -6.27 24.55 -9.23
N VAL A 84 -6.72 23.96 -8.12
CA VAL A 84 -6.92 24.65 -6.85
C VAL A 84 -6.04 24.02 -5.78
N PHE A 85 -5.06 24.78 -5.28
CA PHE A 85 -4.22 24.33 -4.16
C PHE A 85 -4.91 24.54 -2.81
N ILE A 86 -4.81 23.55 -1.94
CA ILE A 86 -5.33 23.58 -0.58
C ILE A 86 -4.16 23.35 0.38
N ASN A 87 -3.81 24.39 1.13
CA ASN A 87 -2.74 24.32 2.13
C ASN A 87 -3.28 23.70 3.42
N THR A 88 -2.87 22.46 3.70
CA THR A 88 -3.29 21.70 4.89
C THR A 88 -2.23 20.68 5.27
N ASP A 89 -2.20 20.31 6.55
CA ASP A 89 -1.44 19.14 6.98
C ASP A 89 -2.03 17.89 6.31
N THR A 90 -1.18 17.02 5.76
CA THR A 90 -1.61 15.77 5.14
C THR A 90 -0.87 14.59 5.77
N TYR A 91 -1.56 13.47 5.94
CA TYR A 91 -0.95 12.25 6.50
C TYR A 91 -0.27 11.40 5.41
N SER A 92 -0.96 11.22 4.28
CA SER A 92 -0.49 10.42 3.16
C SER A 92 -1.08 10.90 1.84
N HIS A 93 -0.72 10.27 0.72
CA HIS A 93 -1.34 10.53 -0.58
C HIS A 93 -2.66 9.78 -0.80
N TRP A 94 -3.11 8.94 0.14
CA TRP A 94 -4.35 8.16 0.03
C TRP A 94 -5.60 8.99 0.31
N THR A 95 -5.82 10.03 -0.51
CA THR A 95 -6.93 10.97 -0.37
C THR A 95 -8.31 10.32 -0.47
N ARG A 96 -8.40 9.11 -1.04
CA ARG A 96 -9.63 8.31 -1.05
C ARG A 96 -10.06 7.87 0.36
N ASP A 97 -9.11 7.59 1.23
CA ASP A 97 -9.35 6.86 2.47
C ASP A 97 -9.53 7.81 3.66
N HIS A 98 -8.73 8.88 3.71
CA HIS A 98 -8.83 9.91 4.74
C HIS A 98 -9.50 11.20 4.25
N GLY A 99 -9.87 11.28 2.97
CA GLY A 99 -10.51 12.46 2.40
C GLY A 99 -11.98 12.60 2.80
N PRO A 100 -12.60 13.76 2.49
CA PRO A 100 -13.99 14.00 2.78
C PRO A 100 -14.90 13.04 2.01
N GLN A 101 -15.86 12.47 2.71
CA GLN A 101 -17.02 11.84 2.09
C GLN A 101 -18.21 12.80 2.12
N PHE A 102 -19.09 12.71 1.12
CA PHE A 102 -20.20 13.64 0.97
C PHE A 102 -21.54 12.92 1.13
N SER A 103 -22.44 13.55 1.89
CA SER A 103 -23.84 13.17 1.96
C SER A 103 -24.73 14.30 1.48
N ILE A 104 -25.81 13.96 0.80
CA ILE A 104 -26.82 14.90 0.32
C ILE A 104 -28.19 14.56 0.91
N GLY A 105 -28.99 15.59 1.16
CA GLY A 105 -30.42 15.51 1.44
C GLY A 105 -31.20 16.41 0.48
N ASN A 106 -32.48 16.67 0.77
CA ASN A 106 -33.36 17.39 -0.16
C ASN A 106 -32.82 18.76 -0.61
N ASP A 107 -32.28 19.56 0.32
CA ASP A 107 -31.81 20.94 0.04
C ASP A 107 -30.45 21.24 0.70
N TYR A 108 -29.64 20.20 0.95
CA TYR A 108 -28.35 20.38 1.59
C TYR A 108 -27.35 19.29 1.20
N TRP A 109 -26.07 19.61 1.33
CA TRP A 109 -24.98 18.64 1.34
C TRP A 109 -24.15 18.82 2.61
N ARG A 110 -23.45 17.77 3.03
CA ARG A 110 -22.57 17.77 4.21
C ARG A 110 -21.32 16.97 3.92
N VAL A 111 -20.22 17.43 4.51
CA VAL A 111 -18.99 16.64 4.65
C VAL A 111 -19.15 15.71 5.84
N ILE A 112 -18.83 14.44 5.65
CA ILE A 112 -18.71 13.44 6.71
C ILE A 112 -17.24 13.46 7.14
N ASN A 113 -17.00 13.86 8.38
CA ASN A 113 -15.68 13.77 8.98
C ASN A 113 -15.46 12.33 9.47
N GLN A 114 -14.56 11.61 8.81
CA GLN A 114 -14.22 10.25 9.18
C GLN A 114 -13.03 10.27 10.12
N ASP A 115 -13.03 9.36 11.10
CA ASP A 115 -11.86 9.12 11.93
C ASP A 115 -10.99 8.06 11.24
N PHE A 116 -9.84 8.50 10.72
CA PHE A 116 -8.89 7.64 10.02
C PHE A 116 -7.62 7.49 10.87
N ASN A 117 -7.41 6.29 11.40
CA ASN A 117 -6.28 5.95 12.27
C ASN A 117 -5.26 5.03 11.58
N GLY A 118 -5.09 5.21 10.26
CA GLY A 118 -4.25 4.34 9.43
C GLY A 118 -4.88 2.98 9.16
N TYR A 119 -4.14 2.14 8.43
CA TYR A 119 -4.52 0.74 8.24
C TYR A 119 -4.11 -0.08 9.46
N PRO A 120 -4.90 -1.10 9.86
CA PRO A 120 -4.42 -2.06 10.83
C PRO A 120 -3.11 -2.68 10.34
N VAL A 121 -2.21 -2.99 11.27
CA VAL A 121 -1.04 -3.81 10.95
C VAL A 121 -1.57 -5.18 10.54
N GLU A 122 -1.41 -5.54 9.27
CA GLU A 122 -1.71 -6.88 8.77
C GLU A 122 -0.63 -7.84 9.32
N THR A 123 -0.97 -8.57 10.39
CA THR A 123 -0.16 -9.70 10.88
C THR A 123 -0.20 -10.81 9.84
N GLY A 124 0.80 -10.81 8.97
CA GLY A 124 0.93 -11.72 7.82
C GLY A 124 2.01 -11.30 6.83
N CYS A 125 2.45 -10.03 6.87
CA CYS A 125 3.65 -9.55 6.15
C CYS A 125 4.84 -9.29 7.09
N ALA A 126 4.63 -9.31 8.41
CA ALA A 126 5.71 -9.51 9.36
C ALA A 126 5.95 -11.01 9.43
N PHE A 127 7.02 -11.46 8.80
CA PHE A 127 7.53 -12.79 9.04
C PHE A 127 7.97 -12.84 10.51
N GLU A 128 7.12 -13.43 11.35
CA GLU A 128 7.48 -13.74 12.74
C GLU A 128 8.31 -15.01 12.68
N CYS A 129 9.61 -14.87 12.96
CA CYS A 129 10.50 -16.01 13.07
C CYS A 129 10.04 -16.89 14.23
N ASP A 130 9.84 -18.19 14.00
CA ASP A 130 9.61 -19.12 15.08
C ASP A 130 10.84 -19.13 16.01
N ASP A 131 10.64 -19.17 17.33
CA ASP A 131 11.75 -19.19 18.31
C ASP A 131 12.78 -20.31 18.01
N SER A 132 12.34 -21.41 17.38
CA SER A 132 13.21 -22.51 16.96
C SER A 132 14.07 -22.21 15.72
N MET A 133 13.71 -21.20 14.95
CA MET A 133 14.42 -20.72 13.75
C MET A 133 15.35 -19.55 14.04
N ILE A 134 15.32 -18.98 15.24
CA ILE A 134 16.20 -17.87 15.63
C ILE A 134 17.62 -18.41 15.88
N LEU A 135 18.57 -17.91 15.09
CA LEU A 135 20.00 -18.22 15.21
C LEU A 135 20.81 -16.92 15.31
N PHE A 136 22.10 -17.05 15.63
CA PHE A 136 23.01 -15.91 15.78
C PHE A 136 24.26 -16.12 14.94
N ASP A 137 24.69 -15.08 14.22
CA ASP A 137 25.94 -15.13 13.48
C ASP A 137 27.16 -15.09 14.43
N CYS A 138 28.37 -15.20 13.90
CA CYS A 138 29.60 -15.24 14.68
C CYS A 138 29.92 -13.94 15.43
N ILE A 139 29.23 -12.83 15.15
CA ILE A 139 29.38 -11.56 15.86
C ILE A 139 28.17 -11.22 16.74
N GLY A 140 27.19 -12.12 16.83
CA GLY A 140 26.00 -12.01 17.68
C GLY A 140 24.81 -11.30 17.03
N THR A 141 24.78 -11.19 15.70
CA THR A 141 23.61 -10.71 14.96
C THR A 141 22.54 -11.80 14.96
N GLU A 142 21.35 -11.49 15.48
CA GLU A 142 20.18 -12.37 15.40
C GLU A 142 19.65 -12.44 13.97
N PHE A 143 19.33 -13.63 13.50
CA PHE A 143 18.69 -13.85 12.20
C PHE A 143 17.71 -15.02 12.26
N CYS A 144 16.80 -15.09 11.28
CA CYS A 144 15.89 -16.21 11.16
C CYS A 144 16.35 -17.18 10.08
N ASN A 145 16.51 -18.45 10.45
CA ASN A 145 17.10 -19.44 9.57
C ASN A 145 16.35 -19.59 8.24
N ASN A 146 15.02 -19.58 8.26
CA ASN A 146 14.16 -19.75 7.07
C ASN A 146 13.73 -18.43 6.40
N ALA A 147 14.48 -17.35 6.62
CA ALA A 147 14.30 -16.08 5.89
C ALA A 147 15.64 -15.58 5.32
N PRO A 148 16.27 -16.35 4.41
CA PRO A 148 17.53 -15.95 3.80
C PRO A 148 17.39 -14.64 3.01
N LEU A 149 18.49 -13.87 2.97
CA LEU A 149 18.56 -12.62 2.22
C LEU A 149 18.39 -12.85 0.71
N TYR A 150 18.86 -14.01 0.24
CA TYR A 150 18.83 -14.42 -1.15
C TYR A 150 17.77 -15.51 -1.35
N PRO A 151 16.78 -15.30 -2.23
CA PRO A 151 15.61 -16.17 -2.37
C PRO A 151 15.92 -17.53 -3.01
N GLU A 152 17.12 -17.72 -3.56
CA GLU A 152 17.61 -19.02 -4.03
C GLU A 152 17.89 -20.02 -2.91
N TYR A 153 18.12 -19.56 -1.67
CA TYR A 153 18.30 -20.44 -0.52
C TYR A 153 16.99 -20.64 0.21
N ASP A 154 16.86 -21.80 0.85
CA ASP A 154 15.76 -22.09 1.78
C ASP A 154 16.11 -21.62 3.19
N CYS A 155 17.38 -21.80 3.57
CA CYS A 155 17.86 -21.44 4.89
C CYS A 155 19.24 -20.77 4.87
N TYR A 156 19.62 -20.14 5.97
CA TYR A 156 21.02 -19.78 6.20
C TYR A 156 21.87 -21.02 6.54
N VAL A 157 21.30 -21.95 7.32
CA VAL A 157 21.96 -23.16 7.83
C VAL A 157 21.08 -24.39 7.57
N ASP A 158 21.60 -25.40 6.88
CA ASP A 158 20.91 -26.70 6.71
C ASP A 158 20.96 -27.54 8.00
N ASN A 159 20.00 -27.29 8.89
CA ASN A 159 19.78 -28.04 10.12
C ASN A 159 18.49 -28.89 10.04
N ASP A 160 18.16 -29.63 11.11
CA ASP A 160 16.97 -30.51 11.16
C ASP A 160 15.61 -29.77 10.95
N LEU A 161 15.61 -28.44 10.94
CA LEU A 161 14.43 -27.60 10.71
C LEU A 161 14.39 -27.00 9.30
N CYS A 162 15.44 -27.11 8.50
CA CYS A 162 15.43 -26.60 7.14
C CYS A 162 14.51 -27.46 6.25
N GLU A 163 13.61 -26.80 5.55
CA GLU A 163 12.67 -27.41 4.61
C GLU A 163 12.71 -26.64 3.30
N ASP A 164 12.11 -27.16 2.24
CA ASP A 164 11.93 -26.46 0.95
C ASP A 164 10.93 -25.30 1.15
N PHE A 165 11.44 -24.13 1.53
CA PHE A 165 10.66 -22.95 1.87
C PHE A 165 10.31 -22.13 0.63
N ASN A 166 11.14 -22.20 -0.41
CA ASN A 166 10.92 -21.48 -1.67
C ASN A 166 10.07 -22.28 -2.68
N GLY A 167 9.87 -23.59 -2.45
CA GLY A 167 9.03 -24.48 -3.25
C GLY A 167 9.66 -24.93 -4.56
N ASP A 168 10.99 -24.90 -4.68
CA ASP A 168 11.73 -25.24 -5.90
C ASP A 168 12.08 -26.73 -6.02
N GLY A 169 11.83 -27.51 -4.96
CA GLY A 169 12.06 -28.94 -4.90
C GLY A 169 13.48 -29.34 -4.48
N GLN A 170 14.30 -28.39 -4.02
CA GLN A 170 15.60 -28.60 -3.40
C GLN A 170 15.57 -28.00 -1.99
N ILE A 171 16.48 -28.46 -1.13
CA ILE A 171 16.75 -27.83 0.17
C ILE A 171 18.18 -27.34 0.05
N THR A 172 18.35 -26.02 0.07
CA THR A 172 19.63 -25.37 -0.10
C THR A 172 19.87 -24.35 1.00
N ASP A 173 21.11 -24.30 1.49
CA ASP A 173 21.53 -23.35 2.50
C ASP A 173 22.63 -22.42 2.01
N TRP A 174 22.80 -21.31 2.74
CA TRP A 174 23.79 -20.28 2.44
C TRP A 174 25.21 -20.75 2.84
N ILE A 175 25.37 -21.42 3.98
CA ILE A 175 26.69 -21.92 4.40
C ILE A 175 27.23 -22.95 3.40
N GLY A 176 28.47 -22.78 2.95
CA GLY A 176 29.08 -23.73 2.01
C GLY A 176 28.67 -23.52 0.54
N ASP A 177 28.14 -22.34 0.21
CA ASP A 177 27.71 -21.97 -1.15
C ASP A 177 28.87 -21.64 -2.11
N GLY A 178 30.11 -21.67 -1.62
CA GLY A 178 31.34 -21.35 -2.35
C GLY A 178 31.77 -19.89 -2.26
N TYR A 179 31.08 -19.05 -1.49
CA TYR A 179 31.47 -17.68 -1.17
C TYR A 179 31.92 -17.56 0.28
N CYS A 180 32.68 -16.50 0.57
CA CYS A 180 33.15 -16.27 1.93
C CYS A 180 32.21 -15.32 2.69
N ASP A 181 31.50 -15.85 3.68
CA ASP A 181 30.55 -15.12 4.53
C ASP A 181 31.23 -14.48 5.75
N ASP A 182 32.04 -13.46 5.48
CA ASP A 182 32.77 -12.68 6.50
C ASP A 182 31.98 -11.48 7.06
N GLY A 183 30.70 -11.36 6.71
CA GLY A 183 29.86 -10.19 7.01
C GLY A 183 29.85 -9.12 5.92
N SER A 184 30.60 -9.27 4.82
CA SER A 184 30.61 -8.28 3.73
C SER A 184 29.27 -8.17 2.99
N TRP A 185 28.49 -9.26 2.95
CA TRP A 185 27.24 -9.37 2.20
C TRP A 185 26.02 -9.66 3.07
N GLY A 186 26.15 -9.51 4.39
CA GLY A 186 25.10 -9.83 5.34
C GLY A 186 25.67 -10.35 6.64
N LEU A 187 25.43 -11.63 6.93
CA LEU A 187 25.84 -12.29 8.16
C LEU A 187 27.30 -12.74 8.11
N ASN A 188 27.87 -13.00 9.29
CA ASN A 188 29.22 -13.51 9.45
C ASN A 188 29.20 -14.96 9.98
N PHE A 189 29.64 -15.92 9.17
CA PHE A 189 29.74 -17.34 9.52
C PHE A 189 31.19 -17.81 9.77
N LEU A 190 32.12 -16.87 10.01
CA LEU A 190 33.53 -17.14 10.30
C LEU A 190 33.81 -17.50 11.76
N CYS A 191 33.29 -18.63 12.21
CA CYS A 191 33.61 -19.20 13.52
C CYS A 191 33.44 -20.73 13.54
N ASP A 192 33.97 -21.36 14.59
CA ASP A 192 33.95 -22.83 14.76
C ASP A 192 32.52 -23.41 14.71
N GLU A 193 31.51 -22.64 15.14
CA GLU A 193 30.10 -23.07 15.14
C GLU A 193 29.59 -23.39 13.73
N TYR A 194 29.98 -22.58 12.75
CA TYR A 194 29.59 -22.72 11.34
C TYR A 194 30.71 -23.34 10.49
N SER A 195 31.66 -24.00 11.15
CA SER A 195 32.81 -24.63 10.49
C SER A 195 33.59 -23.68 9.58
N TRP A 196 33.66 -22.40 9.95
CA TRP A 196 34.27 -21.34 9.15
C TRP A 196 33.66 -21.26 7.75
N ASP A 197 32.33 -21.17 7.71
CA ASP A 197 31.54 -21.15 6.48
C ASP A 197 31.82 -22.37 5.59
N CYS A 198 31.76 -23.56 6.22
CA CYS A 198 32.13 -24.85 5.59
C CYS A 198 33.50 -24.88 4.86
N GLY A 199 34.39 -23.94 5.18
CA GLY A 199 35.72 -23.81 4.59
C GLY A 199 35.81 -22.90 3.37
N ASP A 200 34.75 -22.20 2.98
CA ASP A 200 34.74 -21.35 1.76
C ASP A 200 35.64 -20.12 1.87
N CYS A 201 35.88 -19.64 3.07
CA CYS A 201 36.82 -18.56 3.35
C CYS A 201 38.30 -19.00 3.42
N GLY A 202 38.61 -20.29 3.18
CA GLY A 202 39.93 -20.90 3.38
C GLY A 202 40.73 -21.15 2.10
N GLY A 203 41.12 -20.07 1.41
CA GLY A 203 42.10 -20.06 0.31
C GLY A 203 43.45 -19.43 0.67
#